data_AF-A0AAW9QQ36-F1
#
_entry.id   AF-A0AAW9QQ36-F1
#
_cell.length_a   1.000
_cell.length_b   1.000
_cell.length_c   1.000
_cell.angle_alpha   90.00
_cell.angle_beta   90.00
_cell.angle_gamma   90.00
#
_symmetry.space_group_name_H-M   'P 1'
#
loop_
_entity.id
_entity.type
_entity.pdbx_description
1 polymer ?
#
loop_
_entity_poly.entity_id
_entity_poly.type
_entity_poly.pdbx_seq_one_letter_code
_entity_poly.pdbx_strand_id
1 'polypeptide(L)'
;MKTLSNVLASSAVAVATIYFGGVAQAATLSGGSFTKSPQTTEINQTGSLGKFDPNLGTLTSVAFSFTGQYRQQFTVTNRASTTQNNVRVITSTDIFASLVGGPALSPNSLSFAVDTGRQTYTAGQTRSFGPFTDSKSFLTTFTSPATLAFFTGLGTFDVNCISLSSTTISGGGGNINTTQNTTAACGASIEYTYTPAPTPPVGTPEPGTVLGLLAVAGVGTFARREG
;
A
#
# COMPACT_ATOMS: atom_id res chain seq x y z
N MET A 1 -11.18 -72.87 40.71
CA MET A 1 -12.65 -73.01 40.59
C MET A 1 -13.14 -71.84 39.75
N LYS A 2 -13.70 -72.10 38.55
CA LYS A 2 -14.71 -71.30 37.79
C LYS A 2 -14.44 -69.80 37.51
N THR A 3 -14.64 -69.18 36.34
CA THR A 3 -15.09 -69.52 34.97
C THR A 3 -14.97 -68.26 34.09
N LEU A 4 -14.66 -68.43 32.80
CA LEU A 4 -15.18 -67.76 31.57
C LEU A 4 -15.79 -66.33 31.64
N SER A 5 -15.40 -65.44 30.72
CA SER A 5 -16.21 -65.06 29.53
C SER A 5 -15.58 -63.98 28.64
N ASN A 6 -15.57 -64.26 27.32
CA ASN A 6 -15.34 -63.33 26.22
C ASN A 6 -16.50 -62.33 26.05
N VAL A 7 -16.22 -61.09 25.61
CA VAL A 7 -17.07 -60.37 24.64
C VAL A 7 -16.19 -59.52 23.71
N LEU A 8 -16.31 -59.80 22.41
CA LEU A 8 -15.80 -59.01 21.29
C LEU A 8 -16.59 -57.70 21.15
N ALA A 9 -15.91 -56.58 20.90
CA ALA A 9 -16.52 -55.38 20.34
C ALA A 9 -15.79 -55.01 19.04
N SER A 10 -16.39 -55.39 17.90
CA SER A 10 -15.96 -54.97 16.56
C SER A 10 -16.08 -53.47 16.41
N SER A 11 -14.96 -52.80 16.09
CA SER A 11 -14.93 -51.39 15.69
C SER A 11 -14.72 -51.31 14.19
N ALA A 12 -15.78 -51.05 13.43
CA ALA A 12 -15.67 -50.65 12.04
C ALA A 12 -15.43 -49.14 12.00
N VAL A 13 -14.20 -48.72 11.68
CA VAL A 13 -13.88 -47.30 11.40
C VAL A 13 -14.11 -47.07 9.91
N ALA A 14 -15.20 -46.39 9.57
CA ALA A 14 -15.40 -45.84 8.23
C ALA A 14 -14.59 -44.54 8.12
N VAL A 15 -13.56 -44.53 7.29
CA VAL A 15 -12.81 -43.31 6.94
C VAL A 15 -13.63 -42.55 5.90
N ALA A 16 -14.42 -41.57 6.34
CA ALA A 16 -15.03 -40.59 5.45
C ALA A 16 -13.93 -39.62 4.98
N THR A 17 -13.51 -39.74 3.72
CA THR A 17 -12.62 -38.76 3.08
C THR A 17 -13.44 -37.51 2.79
N ILE A 18 -13.30 -36.48 3.62
CA ILE A 18 -13.90 -35.16 3.38
C ILE A 18 -13.07 -34.49 2.28
N TYR A 19 -13.59 -34.49 1.04
CA TYR A 19 -13.08 -33.60 0.00
C TYR A 19 -13.54 -32.18 0.34
N PHE A 20 -12.64 -31.37 0.89
CA PHE A 20 -12.84 -29.93 0.93
C PHE A 20 -12.65 -29.39 -0.49
N GLY A 21 -13.75 -29.06 -1.17
CA GLY A 21 -13.70 -28.15 -2.31
C GLY A 21 -13.17 -26.82 -1.81
N GLY A 22 -11.92 -26.49 -2.17
CA GLY A 22 -11.28 -25.26 -1.74
C GLY A 22 -12.07 -24.05 -2.25
N VAL A 23 -12.72 -23.32 -1.35
CA VAL A 23 -13.16 -21.96 -1.66
C VAL A 23 -11.90 -21.14 -1.97
N ALA A 24 -11.82 -20.59 -3.18
CA ALA A 24 -10.70 -19.74 -3.56
C ALA A 24 -10.75 -18.48 -2.69
N GLN A 25 -9.87 -18.39 -1.69
CA GLN A 25 -9.76 -17.20 -0.85
C GLN A 25 -8.93 -16.13 -1.56
N ALA A 26 -9.38 -14.88 -1.48
CA ALA A 26 -8.61 -13.75 -1.98
C ALA A 26 -7.36 -13.56 -1.11
N ALA A 27 -6.19 -13.53 -1.75
CA ALA A 27 -4.92 -13.23 -1.13
C ALA A 27 -4.53 -11.78 -1.40
N THR A 28 -3.69 -11.20 -0.52
CA THR A 28 -3.12 -9.86 -0.71
C THR A 28 -1.60 -9.92 -0.87
N LEU A 29 -1.06 -8.98 -1.64
CA LEU A 29 0.37 -8.82 -1.89
C LEU A 29 0.73 -7.33 -1.97
N SER A 30 1.78 -6.91 -1.28
CA SER A 30 2.31 -5.55 -1.46
C SER A 30 3.17 -5.46 -2.72
N GLY A 31 2.93 -4.44 -3.56
CA GLY A 31 3.85 -4.05 -4.62
C GLY A 31 4.91 -3.03 -4.17
N GLY A 32 5.08 -2.86 -2.86
CA GLY A 32 6.03 -1.95 -2.24
C GLY A 32 5.48 -0.56 -1.95
N SER A 33 6.38 0.29 -1.48
CA SER A 33 6.12 1.69 -1.18
C SER A 33 7.38 2.52 -1.35
N PHE A 34 7.21 3.84 -1.52
CA PHE A 34 8.31 4.80 -1.47
C PHE A 34 7.87 6.08 -0.77
N THR A 35 8.86 6.79 -0.23
CA THR A 35 8.73 8.15 0.28
C THR A 35 9.91 8.96 -0.22
N LYS A 36 9.66 10.16 -0.74
CA LYS A 36 10.70 11.09 -1.18
C LYS A 36 11.08 12.05 -0.10
N SER A 37 12.32 12.54 -0.17
CA SER A 37 12.77 13.62 0.71
C SER A 37 12.09 14.94 0.33
N PRO A 38 11.75 15.80 1.30
CA PRO A 38 11.21 17.13 1.02
C PRO A 38 12.18 17.97 0.18
N GLN A 39 11.63 18.66 -0.82
CA GLN A 39 12.33 19.63 -1.66
C GLN A 39 11.55 20.95 -1.67
N THR A 40 12.23 22.06 -1.95
CA THR A 40 11.55 23.34 -2.18
C THR A 40 10.58 23.22 -3.35
N THR A 41 9.37 23.74 -3.20
CA THR A 41 8.37 23.79 -4.28
C THR A 41 8.87 24.70 -5.42
N GLU A 42 8.64 24.41 -6.71
CA GLU A 42 7.77 23.38 -7.27
C GLU A 42 8.47 22.04 -7.49
N ILE A 43 8.05 21.02 -6.76
CA ILE A 43 8.69 19.70 -6.82
C ILE A 43 8.36 19.01 -8.15
N ASN A 44 9.26 18.15 -8.59
CA ASN A 44 9.03 17.19 -9.65
C ASN A 44 9.76 15.90 -9.27
N GLN A 45 9.04 14.97 -8.66
CA GLN A 45 9.60 13.74 -8.11
C GLN A 45 8.95 12.52 -8.75
N THR A 46 9.75 11.48 -8.96
CA THR A 46 9.30 10.20 -9.49
C THR A 46 9.72 9.08 -8.55
N GLY A 47 8.78 8.25 -8.14
CA GLY A 47 9.03 6.97 -7.48
C GLY A 47 8.46 5.82 -8.28
N SER A 48 8.86 4.59 -7.95
CA SER A 48 8.43 3.40 -8.68
C SER A 48 7.82 2.38 -7.71
N LEU A 49 6.82 1.64 -8.20
CA LEU A 49 6.15 0.55 -7.48
C LEU A 49 6.19 -0.71 -8.33
N GLY A 50 6.26 -1.87 -7.68
CA GLY A 50 6.30 -3.17 -8.34
C GLY A 50 4.94 -3.56 -8.92
N LYS A 51 4.94 -4.17 -10.11
CA LYS A 51 3.75 -4.76 -10.72
C LYS A 51 3.42 -6.12 -10.09
N PHE A 52 2.18 -6.55 -10.26
CA PHE A 52 1.71 -7.86 -9.84
C PHE A 52 2.22 -8.96 -10.79
N ASP A 53 2.92 -9.97 -10.24
CA ASP A 53 3.38 -11.14 -11.00
C ASP A 53 2.20 -12.06 -11.35
N PRO A 54 1.85 -12.20 -12.65
CA PRO A 54 0.72 -13.03 -13.07
C PRO A 54 0.89 -14.53 -12.76
N ASN A 55 2.10 -15.00 -12.45
CA ASN A 55 2.32 -16.41 -12.07
C ASN A 55 1.73 -16.74 -10.69
N LEU A 56 1.45 -15.74 -9.86
CA LEU A 56 0.85 -15.93 -8.53
C LEU A 56 -0.65 -16.19 -8.59
N GLY A 57 -1.32 -15.79 -9.69
CA GLY A 57 -2.75 -15.97 -9.86
C GLY A 57 -3.41 -14.85 -10.68
N THR A 58 -4.71 -14.67 -10.48
CA THR A 58 -5.50 -13.65 -11.19
C THR A 58 -5.71 -12.43 -10.32
N LEU A 59 -5.20 -11.27 -10.73
CA LEU A 59 -5.40 -10.00 -10.05
C LEU A 59 -6.90 -9.60 -10.09
N THR A 60 -7.47 -9.28 -8.94
CA THR A 60 -8.89 -8.92 -8.79
C THR A 60 -9.10 -7.46 -8.40
N SER A 61 -8.16 -6.88 -7.65
CA SER A 61 -8.23 -5.47 -7.22
C SER A 61 -6.84 -4.91 -6.94
N VAL A 62 -6.69 -3.60 -7.12
CA VAL A 62 -5.50 -2.83 -6.76
C VAL A 62 -5.92 -1.70 -5.83
N ALA A 63 -5.28 -1.59 -4.67
CA ALA A 63 -5.40 -0.47 -3.77
C ALA A 63 -4.13 0.39 -3.85
N PHE A 64 -4.24 1.57 -4.46
CA PHE A 64 -3.17 2.55 -4.60
C PHE A 64 -3.35 3.68 -3.60
N SER A 65 -2.36 3.90 -2.73
CA SER A 65 -2.35 4.99 -1.76
C SER A 65 -1.28 6.01 -2.16
N PHE A 66 -1.67 7.29 -2.21
CA PHE A 66 -0.75 8.40 -2.41
C PHE A 66 -0.71 9.28 -1.17
N THR A 67 0.49 9.67 -0.75
CA THR A 67 0.73 10.55 0.39
C THR A 67 1.49 11.78 -0.07
N GLY A 68 1.09 12.94 0.43
CA GLY A 68 1.77 14.22 0.25
C GLY A 68 2.10 14.81 1.61
N GLN A 69 3.33 15.32 1.75
CA GLN A 69 3.79 16.05 2.93
C GLN A 69 4.10 17.47 2.52
N TYR A 70 3.75 18.43 3.38
CA TYR A 70 4.13 19.83 3.19
C TYR A 70 4.69 20.41 4.48
N ARG A 71 5.62 21.35 4.32
CA ARG A 71 6.06 22.27 5.36
C ARG A 71 6.14 23.66 4.79
N GLN A 72 5.64 24.64 5.53
CA GLN A 72 5.63 26.03 5.08
C GLN A 72 5.90 27.00 6.22
N GLN A 73 6.61 28.08 5.88
CA GLN A 73 6.62 29.30 6.66
C GLN A 73 6.61 30.50 5.71
N PHE A 74 6.06 31.62 6.16
CA PHE A 74 6.08 32.84 5.37
C PHE A 74 6.13 34.08 6.26
N THR A 75 6.55 35.19 5.67
CA THR A 75 6.49 36.50 6.32
C THR A 75 5.58 37.42 5.53
N VAL A 76 4.96 38.37 6.24
CA VAL A 76 4.13 39.43 5.68
C VAL A 76 4.66 40.74 6.21
N THR A 77 5.03 41.65 5.32
CA THR A 77 5.62 42.95 5.64
C THR A 77 4.77 44.07 5.09
N ASN A 78 4.40 45.03 5.93
CA ASN A 78 3.83 46.29 5.49
C ASN A 78 4.95 47.26 5.08
N ARG A 79 5.00 47.61 3.80
CA ARG A 79 5.96 48.57 3.23
C ARG A 79 5.42 50.00 3.16
N ALA A 80 4.18 50.25 3.58
CA ALA A 80 3.65 51.60 3.68
C ALA A 80 4.23 52.35 4.88
N SER A 81 4.21 53.68 4.81
CA SER A 81 4.47 54.58 5.94
C SER A 81 3.30 54.68 6.93
N THR A 82 2.19 54.00 6.66
CA THR A 82 0.96 54.02 7.47
C THR A 82 0.52 52.61 7.87
N THR A 83 -0.30 52.52 8.91
CA THR A 83 -0.92 51.27 9.35
C THR A 83 -1.90 50.73 8.29
N GLN A 84 -1.78 49.45 7.97
CA GLN A 84 -2.69 48.73 7.09
C GLN A 84 -3.60 47.82 7.93
N ASN A 85 -4.91 48.03 7.84
CA ASN A 85 -5.91 47.21 8.52
C ASN A 85 -6.53 46.19 7.57
N ASN A 86 -7.05 45.09 8.11
CA ASN A 86 -7.77 44.05 7.37
C ASN A 86 -6.96 43.40 6.24
N VAL A 87 -5.64 43.30 6.40
CA VAL A 87 -4.78 42.57 5.48
C VAL A 87 -4.96 41.07 5.73
N ARG A 88 -5.27 40.30 4.69
CA ARG A 88 -5.40 38.85 4.77
C ARG A 88 -4.49 38.20 3.73
N VAL A 89 -3.73 37.20 4.16
CA VAL A 89 -2.88 36.41 3.28
C VAL A 89 -3.34 34.96 3.35
N ILE A 90 -3.61 34.38 2.19
CA ILE A 90 -3.85 32.95 2.04
C ILE A 90 -2.69 32.40 1.23
N THR A 91 -2.11 31.31 1.70
CA THR A 91 -1.15 30.53 0.93
C THR A 91 -1.70 29.15 0.69
N SER A 92 -1.52 28.61 -0.51
CA SER A 92 -1.87 27.23 -0.81
C SER A 92 -0.70 26.47 -1.40
N THR A 93 -0.73 25.15 -1.30
CA THR A 93 0.14 24.25 -2.03
C THR A 93 -0.65 23.01 -2.38
N ASP A 94 -0.70 22.70 -3.66
CA ASP A 94 -1.31 21.50 -4.21
C ASP A 94 -0.22 20.53 -4.62
N ILE A 95 -0.35 19.25 -4.26
CA ILE A 95 0.53 18.17 -4.72
C ILE A 95 -0.30 17.25 -5.61
N PHE A 96 0.11 17.11 -6.87
CA PHE A 96 -0.57 16.28 -7.87
C PHE A 96 0.17 14.96 -8.04
N ALA A 97 -0.58 13.88 -8.24
CA ALA A 97 -0.07 12.55 -8.52
C ALA A 97 -0.52 12.07 -9.91
N SER A 98 0.32 11.29 -10.58
CA SER A 98 -0.02 10.61 -11.82
C SER A 98 0.73 9.30 -11.96
N LEU A 99 0.11 8.33 -12.63
CA LEU A 99 0.74 7.06 -13.00
C LEU A 99 1.25 7.16 -14.44
N VAL A 100 2.55 6.95 -14.66
CA VAL A 100 3.15 7.11 -16.00
C VAL A 100 2.62 6.02 -16.94
N GLY A 101 1.90 6.44 -17.99
CA GLY A 101 1.25 5.51 -18.92
C GLY A 101 0.10 4.69 -18.30
N GLY A 102 -0.34 5.07 -17.11
CA GLY A 102 -1.36 4.34 -16.34
C GLY A 102 -2.74 5.01 -16.36
N PRO A 103 -3.69 4.45 -15.59
CA PRO A 103 -5.02 5.04 -15.46
C PRO A 103 -4.98 6.39 -14.72
N ALA A 104 -5.98 7.23 -14.98
CA ALA A 104 -6.18 8.45 -14.23
C ALA A 104 -6.51 8.16 -12.76
N LEU A 105 -5.99 9.01 -11.86
CA LEU A 105 -6.30 8.97 -10.44
C LEU A 105 -7.53 9.83 -10.14
N SER A 106 -8.38 9.37 -9.22
CA SER A 106 -9.50 10.15 -8.70
C SER A 106 -9.68 9.85 -7.22
N PRO A 107 -9.34 10.78 -6.30
CA PRO A 107 -8.71 12.07 -6.58
C PRO A 107 -7.27 11.93 -7.11
N ASN A 108 -6.71 12.99 -7.69
CA ASN A 108 -5.31 13.03 -8.16
C ASN A 108 -4.47 14.12 -7.47
N SER A 109 -5.02 14.81 -6.47
CA SER A 109 -4.33 15.92 -5.81
C SER A 109 -4.61 15.97 -4.31
N LEU A 110 -3.66 16.57 -3.59
CA LEU A 110 -3.73 16.88 -2.17
C LEU A 110 -3.51 18.38 -1.99
N SER A 111 -4.47 19.07 -1.38
CA SER A 111 -4.43 20.52 -1.21
C SER A 111 -4.14 20.90 0.24
N PHE A 112 -3.21 21.82 0.44
CA PHE A 112 -2.85 22.41 1.71
C PHE A 112 -3.05 23.92 1.64
N ALA A 113 -3.62 24.52 2.70
CA ALA A 113 -3.84 25.95 2.73
C ALA A 113 -3.69 26.49 4.15
N VAL A 114 -3.14 27.71 4.23
CA VAL A 114 -3.04 28.48 5.47
C VAL A 114 -3.66 29.85 5.21
N ASP A 115 -4.50 30.28 6.13
CA ASP A 115 -5.13 31.60 6.12
C ASP A 115 -4.73 32.36 7.39
N THR A 116 -4.14 33.54 7.23
CA THR A 116 -3.78 34.39 8.38
C THR A 116 -5.00 34.97 9.10
N GLY A 117 -6.19 34.88 8.50
CA GLY A 117 -7.31 35.75 8.83
C GLY A 117 -7.01 37.20 8.52
N ARG A 118 -7.89 38.12 8.94
CA ARG A 118 -7.66 39.57 8.83
C ARG A 118 -6.70 40.02 9.91
N GLN A 119 -5.65 40.73 9.51
CA GLN A 119 -4.58 41.21 10.36
C GLN A 119 -4.39 42.72 10.17
N THR A 120 -3.87 43.36 11.22
CA THR A 120 -3.42 44.76 11.17
C THR A 120 -1.91 44.80 11.23
N TYR A 121 -1.28 45.57 10.36
CA TYR A 121 0.16 45.77 10.31
C TYR A 121 0.47 47.26 10.50
N THR A 122 1.26 47.62 11.52
CA THR A 122 1.77 48.99 11.64
C THR A 122 2.77 49.29 10.52
N ALA A 123 3.13 50.57 10.33
CA ALA A 123 4.10 50.97 9.31
C ALA A 123 5.43 50.22 9.48
N GLY A 124 5.94 49.61 8.40
CA GLY A 124 7.17 48.80 8.43
C GLY A 124 7.07 47.44 9.13
N GLN A 125 5.92 47.08 9.72
CA GLN A 125 5.82 45.85 10.51
C GLN A 125 5.98 44.61 9.63
N THR A 126 6.84 43.69 10.08
CA THR A 126 6.93 42.33 9.57
C THR A 126 6.36 41.36 10.59
N ARG A 127 5.52 40.42 10.15
CA ARG A 127 5.08 39.27 10.95
C ARG A 127 5.46 37.99 10.23
N SER A 128 5.82 36.98 11.01
CA SER A 128 6.13 35.63 10.52
C SER A 128 5.00 34.68 10.90
N PHE A 129 4.71 33.74 10.00
CA PHE A 129 3.72 32.68 10.17
C PHE A 129 4.39 31.33 9.93
N GLY A 130 4.03 30.34 10.76
CA GLY A 130 4.59 29.00 10.73
C GLY A 130 5.76 28.78 11.71
N PRO A 131 6.45 27.63 11.63
CA PRO A 131 6.29 26.61 10.59
C PRO A 131 4.95 25.86 10.70
N PHE A 132 4.27 25.70 9.58
CA PHE A 132 3.16 24.76 9.42
C PHE A 132 3.70 23.48 8.82
N THR A 133 3.24 22.33 9.29
CA THR A 133 3.59 21.02 8.74
C THR A 133 2.32 20.18 8.73
N ASP A 134 2.06 19.48 7.64
CA ASP A 134 0.91 18.57 7.53
C ASP A 134 1.23 17.45 6.53
N SER A 135 0.43 16.39 6.59
CA SER A 135 0.50 15.27 5.67
C SER A 135 -0.92 14.81 5.36
N LYS A 136 -1.21 14.60 4.08
CA LYS A 136 -2.50 14.07 3.62
C LYS A 136 -2.28 12.85 2.74
N SER A 137 -3.31 12.04 2.60
CA SER A 137 -3.31 10.91 1.69
C SER A 137 -4.68 10.71 1.05
N PHE A 138 -4.68 9.99 -0.07
CA PHE A 138 -5.89 9.42 -0.65
C PHE A 138 -5.64 7.99 -1.08
N LEU A 139 -6.73 7.23 -1.18
CA LEU A 139 -6.75 5.85 -1.66
C LEU A 139 -7.60 5.77 -2.92
N THR A 140 -7.07 5.14 -3.96
CA THR A 140 -7.81 4.80 -5.19
C THR A 140 -7.79 3.29 -5.39
N THR A 141 -8.97 2.72 -5.62
CA THR A 141 -9.12 1.29 -5.89
C THR A 141 -9.44 1.06 -7.36
N PHE A 142 -8.70 0.15 -8.01
CA PHE A 142 -8.95 -0.27 -9.39
C PHE A 142 -9.45 -1.71 -9.44
N THR A 143 -10.57 -1.93 -10.12
CA THR A 143 -11.18 -3.27 -10.28
C THR A 143 -11.52 -3.60 -11.74
N SER A 144 -11.46 -2.62 -12.65
CA SER A 144 -11.81 -2.85 -14.05
C SER A 144 -10.69 -3.62 -14.77
N PRO A 145 -11.00 -4.60 -15.65
CA PRO A 145 -9.97 -5.38 -16.34
C PRO A 145 -8.96 -4.53 -17.12
N ALA A 146 -9.41 -3.44 -17.76
CA ALA A 146 -8.54 -2.53 -18.50
C ALA A 146 -7.51 -1.84 -17.59
N THR A 147 -7.93 -1.41 -16.38
CA THR A 147 -7.01 -0.81 -15.42
C THR A 147 -6.11 -1.83 -14.76
N LEU A 148 -6.62 -3.04 -14.48
CA LEU A 148 -5.84 -4.13 -13.87
C LEU A 148 -4.69 -4.59 -14.78
N ALA A 149 -4.89 -4.56 -16.11
CA ALA A 149 -3.86 -4.90 -17.08
C ALA A 149 -2.60 -4.02 -16.97
N PHE A 150 -2.73 -2.74 -16.60
CA PHE A 150 -1.58 -1.85 -16.38
C PHE A 150 -0.68 -2.32 -15.23
N PHE A 151 -1.31 -2.81 -14.15
CA PHE A 151 -0.64 -3.25 -12.93
C PHE A 151 -0.13 -4.70 -12.99
N THR A 152 -0.49 -5.45 -14.03
CA THR A 152 -0.08 -6.85 -14.19
C THR A 152 1.16 -6.96 -15.07
N GLY A 153 2.10 -7.81 -14.67
CA GLY A 153 3.34 -8.09 -15.39
C GLY A 153 4.56 -8.04 -14.49
N LEU A 154 5.73 -8.32 -15.06
CA LEU A 154 7.00 -8.20 -14.35
C LEU A 154 7.50 -6.74 -14.37
N GLY A 155 8.31 -6.38 -13.37
CA GLY A 155 8.96 -5.07 -13.28
C GLY A 155 8.17 -4.04 -12.46
N THR A 156 8.35 -2.77 -12.79
CA THR A 156 7.80 -1.62 -12.06
C THR A 156 7.01 -0.68 -12.97
N PHE A 157 6.23 0.20 -12.36
CA PHE A 157 5.70 1.40 -13.01
C PHE A 157 6.03 2.64 -12.19
N ASP A 158 6.06 3.79 -12.86
CA ASP A 158 6.42 5.05 -12.23
C ASP A 158 5.20 5.86 -11.80
N VAL A 159 5.36 6.50 -10.65
CA VAL A 159 4.44 7.45 -10.04
C VAL A 159 5.14 8.80 -10.03
N ASN A 160 4.60 9.75 -10.79
CA ASN A 160 5.09 11.12 -10.82
C ASN A 160 4.27 11.98 -9.86
N CYS A 161 4.95 12.89 -9.17
CA CYS A 161 4.31 13.93 -8.41
C CYS A 161 4.95 15.31 -8.67
N ILE A 162 4.08 16.31 -8.77
CA ILE A 162 4.47 17.71 -8.92
C ILE A 162 3.73 18.55 -7.88
N SER A 163 4.26 19.72 -7.54
CA SER A 163 3.52 20.69 -6.73
C SER A 163 3.18 21.96 -7.50
N LEU A 164 2.21 22.69 -6.95
CA LEU A 164 1.95 24.08 -7.27
C LEU A 164 1.66 24.86 -5.99
N SER A 165 2.46 25.88 -5.68
CA SER A 165 2.25 26.80 -4.56
C SER A 165 1.65 28.13 -5.03
N SER A 166 0.80 28.72 -4.19
CA SER A 166 0.24 30.05 -4.44
C SER A 166 0.21 30.91 -3.18
N THR A 167 0.23 32.23 -3.38
CA THR A 167 0.00 33.23 -2.33
C THR A 167 -0.98 34.26 -2.86
N THR A 168 -2.06 34.49 -2.12
CA THR A 168 -3.05 35.52 -2.40
C THR A 168 -3.08 36.52 -1.26
N ILE A 169 -2.96 37.80 -1.59
CA ILE A 169 -3.02 38.91 -0.64
C ILE A 169 -4.30 39.71 -0.90
N SER A 170 -5.06 39.99 0.14
CA SER A 170 -6.25 40.85 0.11
C SER A 170 -6.11 42.00 1.09
N GLY A 171 -6.42 43.21 0.65
CA GLY A 171 -6.23 44.44 1.44
C GLY A 171 -4.81 45.01 1.35
N GLY A 172 -4.50 46.01 2.17
CA GLY A 172 -3.14 46.58 2.27
C GLY A 172 -2.71 47.52 1.14
N GLY A 173 -3.62 47.85 0.23
CA GLY A 173 -3.43 48.91 -0.79
C GLY A 173 -2.23 48.72 -1.73
N GLY A 174 -1.78 47.48 -1.94
CA GLY A 174 -0.60 47.17 -2.76
C GLY A 174 0.75 47.36 -2.05
N ASN A 175 0.74 47.68 -0.75
CA ASN A 175 1.95 47.93 0.04
C ASN A 175 2.33 46.75 0.94
N ILE A 176 1.81 45.55 0.65
CA ILE A 176 2.11 44.33 1.41
C ILE A 176 3.06 43.48 0.59
N ASN A 177 4.18 43.12 1.20
CA ASN A 177 5.14 42.19 0.63
C ASN A 177 5.10 40.87 1.41
N THR A 178 5.26 39.75 0.70
CA THR A 178 5.29 38.42 1.31
C THR A 178 6.50 37.64 0.85
N THR A 179 7.09 36.87 1.75
CA THR A 179 8.11 35.86 1.41
C THR A 179 7.64 34.50 1.87
N GLN A 180 7.57 33.53 0.97
CA GLN A 180 7.15 32.16 1.28
C GLN A 180 8.32 31.20 1.10
N ASN A 181 8.51 30.34 2.09
CA ASN A 181 9.40 29.18 1.97
C ASN A 181 8.57 27.93 2.24
N THR A 182 8.38 27.13 1.19
CA THR A 182 7.60 25.89 1.23
C THR A 182 8.45 24.74 0.73
N THR A 183 8.39 23.62 1.44
CA THR A 183 8.89 22.35 0.96
C THR A 183 7.77 21.32 0.89
N ALA A 184 7.86 20.44 -0.10
CA ALA A 184 6.91 19.36 -0.30
C ALA A 184 7.65 18.05 -0.62
N ALA A 185 6.99 16.93 -0.33
CA ALA A 185 7.40 15.60 -0.73
C ALA A 185 6.18 14.75 -1.03
N CYS A 186 6.36 13.72 -1.86
CA CYS A 186 5.36 12.70 -2.06
C CYS A 186 5.86 11.30 -1.71
N GLY A 187 4.91 10.41 -1.47
CA GLY A 187 5.11 8.98 -1.33
C GLY A 187 3.91 8.24 -1.88
N ALA A 188 4.09 6.95 -2.16
CA ALA A 188 3.00 6.09 -2.57
C ALA A 188 3.23 4.66 -2.10
N SER A 189 2.14 3.88 -2.02
CA SER A 189 2.16 2.44 -1.82
C SER A 189 1.08 1.76 -2.64
N ILE A 190 1.29 0.48 -2.93
CA ILE A 190 0.32 -0.32 -3.66
C ILE A 190 0.14 -1.69 -3.02
N GLU A 191 -1.11 -2.13 -2.95
CA GLU A 191 -1.51 -3.45 -2.52
C GLU A 191 -2.38 -4.11 -3.60
N TYR A 192 -2.14 -5.38 -3.83
CA TYR A 192 -2.82 -6.22 -4.80
C TYR A 192 -3.70 -7.22 -4.08
N THR A 193 -4.96 -7.33 -4.48
CA THR A 193 -5.83 -8.46 -4.13
C THR A 193 -5.93 -9.38 -5.34
N TYR A 194 -5.72 -10.67 -5.14
CA TYR A 194 -5.71 -11.65 -6.22
C TYR A 194 -6.30 -12.99 -5.78
N THR A 195 -6.74 -13.78 -6.74
CA THR A 195 -7.09 -15.19 -6.55
C THR A 195 -5.86 -16.04 -6.87
N PRO A 196 -5.29 -16.78 -5.90
CA PRO A 196 -4.10 -17.60 -6.14
C PRO A 196 -4.28 -18.61 -7.27
N ALA A 197 -3.22 -18.86 -8.02
CA ALA A 197 -3.19 -19.97 -8.97
C ALA A 197 -3.40 -21.31 -8.23
N PRO A 198 -4.10 -22.29 -8.82
CA PRO A 198 -4.20 -23.62 -8.23
C PRO A 198 -2.80 -24.19 -8.00
N THR A 199 -2.48 -24.59 -6.77
CA THR A 199 -1.27 -25.39 -6.55
C THR A 199 -1.46 -26.74 -7.22
N PRO A 200 -0.44 -27.27 -7.93
CA PRO A 200 -0.49 -28.65 -8.39
C PRO A 200 -0.78 -29.55 -7.18
N PRO A 201 -1.66 -30.56 -7.29
CA PRO A 201 -1.84 -31.50 -6.20
C PRO A 201 -0.45 -32.06 -5.86
N VAL A 202 -0.04 -31.92 -4.59
CA VAL A 202 1.11 -32.64 -4.07
C VAL A 202 0.84 -34.10 -4.39
N GLY A 203 1.65 -34.68 -5.29
CA GLY A 203 1.49 -36.07 -5.68
C GLY A 203 1.35 -36.90 -4.42
N THR A 204 0.20 -37.55 -4.27
CA THR A 204 0.04 -38.66 -3.32
C THR A 204 1.26 -39.56 -3.49
N PRO A 205 2.00 -39.92 -2.42
CA PRO A 205 3.01 -40.96 -2.53
C PRO A 205 2.34 -42.17 -3.19
N GLU A 206 2.77 -42.53 -4.40
CA GLU A 206 2.17 -43.67 -5.08
C GLU A 206 2.31 -44.89 -4.16
N PRO A 207 1.25 -45.68 -3.91
CA PRO A 207 1.29 -46.84 -3.01
C PRO A 207 2.22 -47.99 -3.46
N GLY A 208 3.12 -47.79 -4.41
CA GLY A 208 3.94 -48.84 -5.02
C GLY A 208 5.19 -49.24 -4.23
N THR A 209 5.73 -48.38 -3.37
CA THR A 209 7.05 -48.63 -2.73
C THR A 209 7.00 -49.09 -1.27
N VAL A 210 5.82 -49.15 -0.64
CA VAL A 210 5.66 -49.59 0.77
C VAL A 210 5.38 -51.11 0.90
N LEU A 211 5.44 -51.86 -0.20
CA LEU A 211 5.34 -53.34 -0.18
C LEU A 211 6.71 -54.05 -0.22
N GLY A 212 7.83 -53.33 -0.30
CA GLY A 212 9.18 -53.91 -0.41
C GLY A 212 9.97 -54.07 0.90
N LEU A 213 9.55 -53.45 2.01
CA LEU A 213 10.36 -53.41 3.25
C LEU A 213 9.81 -54.25 4.42
N LEU A 214 8.78 -55.08 4.20
CA LEU A 214 8.19 -55.94 5.25
C LEU A 214 8.07 -57.42 4.85
N ALA A 215 8.89 -57.90 3.91
CA ALA A 215 8.80 -59.27 3.38
C ALA A 215 10.10 -60.11 3.51
N VAL A 216 10.96 -59.88 4.52
CA VAL A 216 12.04 -60.82 4.87
C VAL A 216 12.21 -60.91 6.39
N ALA A 217 11.25 -61.53 7.07
CA ALA A 217 11.46 -62.09 8.41
C ALA A 217 10.38 -63.14 8.68
N GLY A 218 10.56 -64.36 8.15
CA GLY A 218 9.66 -65.46 8.53
C GLY A 218 9.62 -66.62 7.54
N VAL A 219 10.71 -67.38 7.45
CA VAL A 219 10.62 -68.81 7.06
C VAL A 219 11.48 -69.58 8.05
N GLY A 220 10.83 -70.32 8.95
CA GLY A 220 11.47 -71.28 9.83
C GLY A 220 11.51 -72.67 9.19
N THR A 221 12.50 -73.47 9.54
CA THR A 221 12.42 -74.94 9.48
C THR A 221 13.16 -75.53 10.66
N PHE A 222 12.44 -76.30 11.47
CA PHE A 222 12.97 -77.25 12.44
C PHE A 222 13.67 -78.39 11.71
N ALA A 223 14.82 -78.85 12.22
CA ALA A 223 15.23 -80.25 12.11
C ALA A 223 16.14 -80.64 13.28
N ARG A 224 15.80 -81.80 13.83
CA ARG A 224 16.27 -82.46 15.05
C ARG A 224 17.39 -83.44 14.68
N ARG A 225 18.26 -83.77 15.66
CA ARG A 225 18.66 -85.15 16.04
C ARG A 225 20.16 -85.53 15.97
N GLU A 226 20.63 -85.98 17.16
CA GLU A 226 21.64 -87.00 17.56
C GLU A 226 23.13 -86.86 17.23
N GLY A 227 23.94 -87.10 18.28
CA GLY A 227 25.39 -87.26 18.27
C GLY A 227 26.00 -86.77 19.57
#